data_AF-A0A369ZEZ9-F1
#
_entry.id   AF-A0A369ZEZ9-F1
#
_cell.length_a   1.000
_cell.length_b   1.000
_cell.length_c   1.000
_cell.angle_alpha   90.00
_cell.angle_beta   90.00
_cell.angle_gamma   90.00
#
_symmetry.space_group_name_H-M   'P 1'
#
loop_
_entity.id
_entity.type
_entity.pdbx_description
1 polymer ?
#
loop_
_entity_poly.entity_id
_entity_poly.type
_entity_poly.pdbx_seq_one_letter_code
_entity_poly.pdbx_strand_id
1 'polypeptide(L)' 'MQRLNIRDRAVLSTEDLISLGIGCRTKIYFMVKAGEFPQPIKYGNRNKWLTTEVTEWLAQQGKNRTQAKN' A
#
# COMPACT_ATOMS: atom_id res chain seq x y z
N MET A 1 9.57 -15.02 14.77
CA MET A 1 9.50 -14.32 13.47
C MET A 1 8.41 -15.00 12.65
N GLN A 2 7.22 -14.42 12.55
CA GLN A 2 6.11 -15.03 11.80
C GLN A 2 6.39 -14.89 10.30
N ARG A 3 6.67 -15.99 9.61
CA ARG A 3 6.60 -16.05 8.14
C ARG A 3 5.12 -15.98 7.76
N LEU A 4 4.69 -14.86 7.21
CA LEU A 4 3.31 -14.67 6.79
C LEU A 4 3.14 -15.18 5.36
N ASN A 5 2.43 -16.28 5.24
CA ASN A 5 2.15 -16.99 4.00
C ASN A 5 1.22 -16.13 3.11
N ILE A 6 1.74 -15.70 1.97
CA ILE A 6 1.15 -14.68 1.07
C ILE A 6 -0.04 -15.19 0.21
N ARG A 7 -0.54 -16.40 0.45
CA ARG A 7 -1.44 -17.07 -0.51
C ARG A 7 -2.95 -16.93 -0.26
N ASP A 8 -3.39 -16.33 0.84
CA ASP A 8 -4.84 -16.19 1.15
C ASP A 8 -5.24 -14.84 1.77
N ARG A 9 -4.34 -13.86 1.80
CA ARG A 9 -4.62 -12.57 2.44
C ARG A 9 -4.99 -11.53 1.41
N ALA A 10 -6.29 -11.28 1.28
CA ALA A 10 -6.85 -10.12 0.55
C ALA A 10 -6.41 -8.76 1.15
N VAL A 11 -5.67 -8.78 2.26
CA VAL A 11 -5.21 -7.61 3.00
C VAL A 11 -3.70 -7.66 3.29
N LEU A 12 -3.01 -6.58 2.96
CA LEU A 12 -1.60 -6.30 3.19
C LEU A 12 -1.39 -5.57 4.53
N SER A 13 -0.37 -5.97 5.28
CA SER A 13 0.11 -5.24 6.46
C SER A 13 1.08 -4.12 6.05
N THR A 14 1.38 -3.20 6.98
CA THR A 14 2.44 -2.19 6.77
C THR A 14 3.78 -2.85 6.41
N GLU A 15 4.09 -4.01 6.99
CA GLU A 15 5.32 -4.76 6.68
C GLU A 15 5.35 -5.25 5.23
N ASP A 16 4.21 -5.73 4.70
CA ASP A 16 4.10 -6.16 3.31
C ASP A 16 4.31 -4.97 2.36
N LEU A 17 3.76 -3.80 2.68
CA LEU A 17 3.96 -2.57 1.89
C LEU A 17 5.43 -2.13 1.87
N ILE A 18 6.14 -2.27 2.99
CA ILE A 18 7.58 -2.01 3.06
C ILE A 18 8.33 -3.03 2.19
N SER A 19 7.96 -4.31 2.28
CA SER A 19 8.58 -5.38 1.48
C SER A 19 8.32 -5.22 -0.04
N LEU A 20 7.18 -4.64 -0.42
CA LEU A 20 6.85 -4.31 -1.81
C LEU A 20 7.62 -3.08 -2.34
N GLY A 21 8.39 -2.39 -1.50
CA GLY A 21 9.19 -1.24 -1.90
C GLY A 21 8.39 0.05 -2.06
N ILE A 22 7.17 0.14 -1.52
CA ILE A 22 6.35 1.36 -1.56
C ILE A 22 7.02 2.49 -0.76
N GLY A 23 7.68 2.13 0.35
CA GLY A 23 8.48 3.04 1.15
C GLY A 23 8.49 2.68 2.63
N CYS A 24 9.05 3.57 3.45
CA CYS A 24 9.05 3.41 4.91
C CYS A 24 7.65 3.67 5.50
N ARG A 25 7.39 3.11 6.69
CA ARG A 25 6.14 3.30 7.44
C ARG A 25 5.65 4.75 7.45
N THR A 26 6.52 5.70 7.81
CA THR A 26 6.19 7.13 7.87
C THR A 26 5.73 7.69 6.53
N LYS A 27 6.38 7.29 5.43
CA LYS A 27 6.03 7.73 4.07
C LYS A 27 4.65 7.20 3.67
N ILE A 28 4.34 5.94 4.00
CA ILE A 28 3.02 5.36 3.74
C ILE A 28 1.93 6.17 4.46
N TYR A 29 2.09 6.44 5.76
CA TYR A 29 1.13 7.25 6.50
C TYR A 29 1.04 8.70 6.01
N PHE A 30 2.15 9.27 5.54
CA PHE A 30 2.16 10.59 4.92
C PHE A 30 1.32 10.60 3.63
N MET A 31 1.52 9.62 2.74
CA MET A 31 0.76 9.50 1.50
C MET A 31 -0.73 9.20 1.76
N VAL A 32 -1.04 8.41 2.79
CA VAL A 32 -2.43 8.20 3.25
C VAL A 32 -3.05 9.54 3.68
N LYS A 33 -2.32 10.35 4.46
CA LYS A 33 -2.79 11.67 4.89
C LYS A 33 -2.94 12.66 3.73
N ALA A 34 -2.07 12.56 2.73
CA ALA A 34 -2.14 13.35 1.50
C ALA A 34 -3.29 12.92 0.57
N GLY A 35 -3.94 11.78 0.82
CA GLY A 35 -4.96 11.20 -0.06
C GLY A 35 -4.38 10.55 -1.31
N GLU A 36 -3.05 10.42 -1.39
CA GLU A 36 -2.36 9.81 -2.52
C GLU A 36 -2.28 8.30 -2.40
N PHE A 37 -2.42 7.72 -1.20
CA PHE A 37 -2.36 6.27 -0.97
C PHE A 37 -3.70 5.74 -0.44
N PRO A 38 -4.09 4.50 -0.79
CA PRO A 38 -5.34 3.91 -0.31
C PRO A 38 -5.45 3.95 1.22
N GLN A 39 -6.66 4.19 1.70
CA GLN A 39 -6.92 4.30 3.13
C GLN A 39 -6.74 2.94 3.83
N PRO A 40 -6.13 2.93 5.03
CA PRO A 40 -6.01 1.71 5.80
C PRO A 40 -7.38 1.28 6.33
N ILE A 41 -7.69 0.01 6.15
CA ILE A 41 -8.77 -0.70 6.84
C ILE A 41 -8.30 -1.04 8.24
N LYS A 42 -9.09 -0.65 9.24
CA LYS A 42 -8.81 -0.95 10.65
C LYS A 42 -9.18 -2.40 10.94
N TYR A 43 -8.17 -3.27 11.10
CA TYR A 43 -8.36 -4.67 11.46
C TYR A 43 -7.89 -4.89 12.90
N GLY A 44 -8.79 -4.67 13.85
CA GLY A 44 -8.48 -4.68 15.28
C GLY A 44 -7.46 -3.59 15.64
N ASN A 45 -6.30 -4.00 16.15
CA ASN A 45 -5.21 -3.09 16.54
C ASN A 45 -4.19 -2.82 15.41
N ARG A 46 -4.42 -3.34 14.20
CA ARG A 46 -3.51 -3.18 13.07
C ARG A 46 -4.22 -2.55 11.89
N ASN A 47 -3.53 -1.62 11.25
CA ASN A 47 -3.95 -1.04 9.99
C ASN A 47 -3.54 -2.00 8.87
N LYS A 48 -4.49 -2.32 7.98
CA LYS A 48 -4.25 -3.16 6.81
C LYS A 48 -4.75 -2.46 5.56
N TRP A 49 -4.25 -2.86 4.40
CA TRP A 49 -4.65 -2.33 3.10
C TRP A 49 -5.18 -3.45 2.23
N LEU A 50 -6.15 -3.19 1.38
CA LEU A 50 -6.58 -4.22 0.42
C LEU A 50 -5.48 -4.44 -0.62
N THR A 51 -5.21 -5.70 -0.92
CA THR A 51 -4.24 -6.07 -1.96
C THR A 51 -4.67 -5.49 -3.32
N THR A 52 -5.96 -5.49 -3.61
CA THR A 52 -6.55 -4.93 -4.84
C THR A 52 -6.26 -3.44 -4.94
N GLU A 53 -6.64 -2.66 -3.93
CA GLU A 53 -6.43 -1.20 -3.88
C GLU A 53 -4.95 -0.81 -4.04
N VAL A 54 -4.04 -1.53 -3.37
CA VAL A 54 -2.60 -1.25 -3.45
C VAL A 54 -2.06 -1.61 -4.84
N THR A 55 -2.54 -2.70 -5.43
CA THR A 55 -2.14 -3.10 -6.79
C THR A 55 -2.65 -2.10 -7.83
N GLU A 56 -3.91 -1.67 -7.70
CA GLU A 56 -4.49 -0.63 -8.56
C GLU A 56 -3.76 0.71 -8.40
N TRP A 57 -3.39 1.07 -7.17
CA TRP A 57 -2.57 2.24 -6.91
C TRP A 57 -1.19 2.14 -7.58
N LEU A 58 -0.50 1.00 -7.45
CA LEU A 58 0.79 0.78 -8.12
C LEU A 58 0.65 0.90 -9.65
N ALA A 59 -0.42 0.35 -10.22
CA ALA A 59 -0.73 0.47 -11.64
C ALA A 59 -1.01 1.92 -12.05
N GLN A 60 -1.68 2.70 -11.21
CA GLN A 60 -1.94 4.13 -11.43
C GLN A 60 -0.67 4.98 -11.30
N GLN A 61 0.22 4.70 -10.34
CA GLN A 61 1.50 5.39 -10.19
C GLN A 61 2.41 5.17 -11.40
N GLY A 62 2.41 3.96 -11.96
CA GLY A 62 3.11 3.66 -13.22
C GLY A 62 2.59 4.51 -14.40
N LYS A 63 1.30 4.86 -14.41
CA LYS A 63 0.69 5.73 -15.43
C LYS A 63 0.95 7.22 -15.19
N ASN A 64 0.91 7.68 -13.94
CA ASN A 64 1.15 9.09 -13.60
C ASN A 64 2.60 9.53 -13.86
N ARG A 65 3.56 8.60 -13.90
CA ARG A 65 4.94 8.92 -14.32
C ARG A 65 5.07 9.28 -15.81
N THR A 66 4.04 8.98 -16.62
CA THR A 66 4.00 9.25 -18.07
C THR A 66 3.07 10.41 -18.45
N GLN A 67 2.29 10.95 -17.51
CA GLN A 67 1.42 12.13 -17.70
C GLN A 67 2.09 13.40 -17.16
N ALA A 68 3.32 13.67 -17.63
CA ALA A 68 3.98 14.96 -17.44
C ALA A 68 4.79 15.30 -18.71
N LYS A 69 4.08 15.39 -19.84
CA LYS A 69 4.48 16.16 -21.02
C LYS A 69 3.21 16.69 -21.66
N ASN A 70 2.71 17.81 -21.14
CA ASN A 70 1.84 18.71 -21.88
C ASN A 70 2.59 20.03 -22.02
#